data_AF-A0A7K0U071-F1
#
_entry.id   AF-A0A7K0U071-F1
#
_cell.length_a   1.000
_cell.length_b   1.000
_cell.length_c   1.000
_cell.angle_alpha   90.00
_cell.angle_beta   90.00
_cell.angle_gamma   90.00
#
_symmetry.space_group_name_H-M   'P 1'
#
loop_
_entity.id
_entity.type
_entity.pdbx_description
1 polymer ?
#
loop_
_entity_poly.entity_id
_entity_poly.type
_entity_poly.pdbx_seq_one_letter_code
_entity_poly.pdbx_strand_id
1 'polypeptide(L)'
;MDLRFPNVDPSPEEVDALQSVLGPTTLVEGWTREQGGPHRAAAMRHLLLPALHVLVDRVGSVSEGGLTEICRRLDVPPAEAYGVATFYSMLPVDPVPLTTVYVCEDLVCRRGGVATGPAAEPGTRVVHAPCIGLCEQAPASLTVRSGPKPDHSIASTPPANGSVPQMGDPSLVLLRRIGTPPTLGSYLDNGGYVALRRALDIGPAAVIDEVTASRLVGRGGAAFPTGRKWAAVASQPAGPRFIVANADESEPGTFKDRVLLEGDPFALVESMTIAAFAVGAERGYLYLRDEYRSALGTLEAALASARSAGFLGTAVLGSPLAFDIEIVRGAGAYICGEETAIFNSIEGH
;
A
#
# COMPACT_ATOMS: atom_id res chain seq x y z
N MET A 1 24.28 -19.40 7.56
CA MET A 1 24.74 -18.36 8.50
C MET A 1 23.99 -18.64 9.79
N ASP A 2 24.68 -19.03 10.86
CA ASP A 2 24.04 -19.19 12.17
C ASP A 2 23.61 -17.79 12.63
N LEU A 3 22.33 -17.47 12.48
CA LEU A 3 21.74 -16.27 13.05
C LEU A 3 21.73 -16.43 14.57
N ARG A 4 22.84 -16.08 15.21
CA ARG A 4 22.87 -15.82 16.65
C ARG A 4 22.23 -14.46 16.82
N PHE A 5 20.96 -14.42 17.16
CA PHE A 5 20.36 -13.21 17.73
C PHE A 5 20.79 -13.18 19.21
N PRO A 6 21.78 -12.37 19.61
CA PRO A 6 21.89 -12.03 21.03
C PRO A 6 20.53 -11.46 21.47
N ASN A 7 20.10 -11.75 22.71
CA ASN A 7 18.96 -11.05 23.32
C ASN A 7 19.34 -9.57 23.48
N VAL A 8 19.21 -8.80 22.40
CA VAL A 8 19.40 -7.35 22.41
C VAL A 8 18.06 -6.75 22.76
N ASP A 9 18.02 -5.99 23.83
CA ASP A 9 16.80 -5.30 24.24
C ASP A 9 16.49 -4.16 23.27
N PRO A 10 15.21 -3.97 22.88
CA PRO A 10 14.80 -2.83 22.07
C PRO A 10 14.98 -1.52 22.82
N SER A 11 15.29 -0.46 22.09
CA SER A 11 15.27 0.91 22.62
C SER A 11 13.85 1.37 22.97
N PRO A 12 13.69 2.35 23.88
CA PRO A 12 12.38 2.92 24.21
C PRO A 12 11.63 3.45 22.99
N GLU A 13 12.33 4.05 22.04
CA GLU A 13 11.78 4.58 20.79
C GLU A 13 11.22 3.46 19.89
N GLU A 14 11.87 2.29 19.85
CA GLU A 14 11.38 1.13 19.09
C GLU A 14 10.15 0.52 19.75
N VAL A 15 10.13 0.42 21.08
CA VAL A 15 8.95 -0.05 21.82
C VAL A 15 7.75 0.87 21.59
N ASP A 16 7.95 2.18 21.68
CA ASP A 16 6.93 3.20 21.40
C ASP A 16 6.41 3.11 19.96
N ALA A 17 7.31 3.00 18.98
CA ALA A 17 6.95 2.82 17.57
C ALA A 17 6.06 1.59 17.36
N LEU A 18 6.47 0.44 17.91
CA LEU A 18 5.75 -0.83 17.76
C LEU A 18 4.39 -0.85 18.45
N GLN A 19 4.19 -0.07 19.52
CA GLN A 19 2.89 0.03 20.19
C GLN A 19 1.79 0.58 19.27
N SER A 20 2.13 1.47 18.34
CA SER A 20 1.16 2.06 17.41
C SER A 20 0.54 1.04 16.44
N VAL A 21 1.27 -0.03 16.12
CA VAL A 21 0.83 -1.08 15.17
C VAL A 21 0.35 -2.32 15.91
N LEU A 22 1.10 -2.74 16.93
CA LEU A 22 0.88 -4.02 17.61
C LEU A 22 0.02 -3.89 18.89
N GLY A 23 -0.35 -2.67 19.29
CA GLY A 23 -1.09 -2.36 20.52
C GLY A 23 -0.20 -2.38 21.78
N PRO A 24 -0.79 -2.42 22.99
CA PRO A 24 -0.04 -2.50 24.23
C PRO A 24 0.63 -3.87 24.42
N THR A 25 1.81 -3.90 25.03
CA THR A 25 2.49 -5.14 25.41
C THR A 25 1.69 -5.81 26.53
N THR A 26 0.92 -6.84 26.21
CA THR A 26 0.39 -7.76 27.22
C THR A 26 1.54 -8.65 27.68
N LEU A 27 2.25 -8.21 28.72
CA LEU A 27 3.19 -9.06 29.44
C LEU A 27 2.37 -10.14 30.14
N VAL A 28 2.25 -11.31 29.53
CA VAL A 28 1.89 -12.51 30.27
C VAL A 28 3.18 -12.93 30.98
N GLU A 29 3.33 -12.55 32.25
CA GLU A 29 4.43 -13.04 33.09
C GLU A 29 4.41 -14.58 33.09
N GLY A 30 5.53 -15.19 32.70
CA GLY A 30 5.68 -16.65 32.61
C GLY A 30 5.33 -17.26 31.24
N TRP A 31 5.17 -16.47 30.17
CA TRP A 31 4.97 -17.01 28.83
C TRP A 31 6.19 -17.79 28.34
N THR A 32 6.06 -19.10 28.22
CA THR A 32 7.00 -19.97 27.51
C THR A 32 6.55 -20.12 26.06
N ARG A 33 7.51 -20.28 25.14
CA ARG A 33 7.26 -20.49 23.69
C ARG A 33 6.31 -21.66 23.37
N GLU A 34 6.11 -22.57 24.32
CA GLU A 34 5.14 -23.68 24.24
C GLU A 34 3.68 -23.23 24.42
N GLN A 35 3.43 -22.02 24.95
CA GLN A 35 2.08 -21.49 25.24
C GLN A 35 1.52 -20.60 24.11
N GLY A 36 2.35 -20.22 23.13
CA GLY A 36 1.90 -19.70 21.83
C GLY A 36 1.59 -20.87 20.91
N GLY A 37 0.33 -21.29 20.84
CA GLY A 37 -0.05 -22.29 19.84
C GLY A 37 0.19 -21.74 18.42
N PRO A 38 0.44 -22.61 17.41
CA PRO A 38 0.64 -22.20 16.00
C PRO A 38 -0.50 -21.32 15.44
N HIS A 39 -1.69 -21.39 16.04
CA HIS A 39 -2.84 -20.57 15.71
C HIS A 39 -2.66 -19.07 16.04
N ARG A 40 -1.88 -18.70 17.08
CA ARG A 40 -1.66 -17.28 17.44
C ARG A 40 -0.62 -16.63 16.55
N ALA A 41 0.48 -17.34 16.26
CA ALA A 41 1.49 -16.91 15.30
C ALA A 41 0.88 -16.67 13.91
N ALA A 42 0.02 -17.58 13.44
CA ALA A 42 -0.70 -17.43 12.18
C ALA A 42 -1.68 -16.23 12.19
N ALA A 43 -2.34 -15.95 13.32
CA ALA A 43 -3.37 -14.91 13.39
C ALA A 43 -2.81 -13.48 13.28
N MET A 44 -1.59 -13.23 13.74
CA MET A 44 -1.00 -11.88 13.76
C MET A 44 0.13 -11.69 12.74
N ARG A 45 0.47 -12.72 11.97
CA ARG A 45 1.59 -12.68 11.02
C ARG A 45 1.52 -11.53 10.02
N HIS A 46 0.34 -11.22 9.51
CA HIS A 46 0.09 -10.09 8.61
C HIS A 46 0.57 -8.73 9.15
N LEU A 47 0.77 -8.59 10.47
CA LEU A 47 1.31 -7.39 11.10
C LEU A 47 2.85 -7.29 11.06
N LEU A 48 3.54 -8.33 10.58
CA LEU A 48 5.01 -8.34 10.49
C LEU A 48 5.51 -7.19 9.61
N LEU A 49 5.02 -7.09 8.38
CA LEU A 49 5.46 -6.05 7.45
C LEU A 49 5.11 -4.63 7.95
N PRO A 50 3.88 -4.35 8.44
CA PRO A 50 3.57 -3.09 9.13
C PRO A 50 4.50 -2.77 10.32
N ALA A 51 4.86 -3.77 11.12
CA ALA A 51 5.76 -3.58 12.26
C ALA A 51 7.20 -3.26 11.83
N LEU A 52 7.69 -3.85 10.73
CA LEU A 52 8.98 -3.50 10.15
C LEU A 52 8.97 -2.07 9.60
N HIS A 53 7.90 -1.67 8.93
CA HIS A 53 7.73 -0.31 8.42
C HIS A 53 7.80 0.75 9.52
N VAL A 54 7.08 0.54 10.63
CA VAL A 54 7.06 1.56 11.70
C VAL A 54 8.43 1.73 12.37
N LEU A 55 9.24 0.66 12.45
CA LEU A 55 10.63 0.77 12.91
C LEU A 55 11.47 1.61 11.96
N VAL A 56 11.38 1.37 10.65
CA VAL A 56 12.11 2.15 9.64
C VAL A 56 11.67 3.61 9.64
N ASP A 57 10.36 3.88 9.71
CA ASP A 57 9.84 5.24 9.70
C ASP A 57 10.25 6.01 10.98
N ARG A 58 10.28 5.36 12.15
CA ARG A 58 10.57 6.03 13.43
C ARG A 58 12.04 6.08 13.81
N VAL A 59 12.81 5.05 13.46
CA VAL A 59 14.17 4.81 13.94
C VAL A 59 15.18 4.72 12.79
N GLY A 60 14.72 4.54 11.55
CA GLY A 60 15.56 4.55 10.34
C GLY A 60 15.97 3.15 9.84
N SER A 61 15.93 2.14 10.71
CA SER A 61 16.30 0.77 10.38
C SER A 61 15.56 -0.26 11.23
N VAL A 62 15.47 -1.48 10.73
CA VAL A 62 15.05 -2.66 11.48
C VAL A 62 16.24 -3.16 12.30
N SER A 63 16.44 -2.60 13.50
CA SER A 63 17.55 -3.03 14.37
C SER A 63 17.32 -4.45 14.91
N GLU A 64 18.38 -5.07 15.44
CA GLU A 64 18.28 -6.37 16.13
C GLU A 64 17.32 -6.33 17.32
N GLY A 65 17.32 -5.25 18.11
CA GLY A 65 16.42 -5.09 19.26
C GLY A 65 14.97 -4.94 18.83
N GLY A 66 14.69 -4.07 17.85
CA GLY A 66 13.35 -3.90 17.28
C GLY A 66 12.82 -5.20 16.64
N LEU A 67 13.65 -5.90 15.88
CA LEU A 67 13.28 -7.19 15.28
C LEU A 67 13.00 -8.26 16.35
N THR A 68 13.80 -8.30 17.41
CA THR A 68 13.61 -9.22 18.54
C THR A 68 12.27 -8.98 19.22
N GLU A 69 11.89 -7.71 19.44
CA GLU A 69 10.60 -7.35 20.02
C GLU A 69 9.43 -7.72 19.09
N ILE A 70 9.54 -7.50 17.78
CA ILE A 70 8.55 -7.95 16.80
C ILE A 70 8.36 -9.47 16.88
N CYS A 71 9.47 -10.23 16.84
CA CYS A 71 9.43 -11.70 16.90
C CYS A 71 8.75 -12.19 18.17
N ARG A 72 9.07 -11.57 19.32
CA ARG A 72 8.48 -11.91 20.61
C ARG A 72 6.97 -11.63 20.65
N ARG A 73 6.53 -10.51 20.06
CA ARG A 73 5.11 -10.09 20.09
C ARG A 73 4.23 -10.83 19.10
N LEU A 74 4.77 -11.14 17.92
CA LEU A 74 4.06 -11.82 16.84
C LEU A 74 4.22 -13.34 16.86
N ASP A 75 5.10 -13.86 17.74
CA ASP A 75 5.46 -15.28 17.79
C ASP A 75 6.01 -15.79 16.44
N VAL A 76 6.81 -14.95 15.78
CA VAL A 76 7.48 -15.25 14.50
C VAL A 76 8.94 -15.63 14.76
N PRO A 77 9.46 -16.72 14.17
CA PRO A 77 10.88 -17.06 14.29
C PRO A 77 11.80 -15.94 13.79
N PRO A 78 12.86 -15.57 14.54
CA PRO A 78 13.77 -14.50 14.13
C PRO A 78 14.42 -14.69 12.76
N ALA A 79 14.76 -15.92 12.38
CA ALA A 79 15.32 -16.21 11.06
C ALA A 79 14.32 -15.92 9.92
N GLU A 80 13.03 -16.14 10.17
CA GLU A 80 11.98 -15.87 9.22
C GLU A 80 11.70 -14.38 9.11
N ALA A 81 11.55 -13.68 10.24
CA ALA A 81 11.37 -12.23 10.26
C ALA A 81 12.56 -11.49 9.62
N TYR A 82 13.79 -11.94 9.87
CA TYR A 82 14.99 -11.43 9.21
C TYR A 82 15.00 -11.72 7.71
N GLY A 83 14.56 -12.92 7.29
CA GLY A 83 14.39 -13.26 5.89
C GLY A 83 13.43 -12.31 5.16
N VAL A 84 12.29 -12.00 5.79
CA VAL A 84 11.33 -11.00 5.28
C VAL A 84 11.98 -9.62 5.21
N ALA A 85 12.60 -9.14 6.30
CA ALA A 85 13.21 -7.81 6.33
C ALA A 85 14.30 -7.64 5.26
N THR A 86 15.15 -8.64 5.07
CA THR A 86 16.26 -8.59 4.09
C THR A 86 15.85 -8.82 2.65
N PHE A 87 14.64 -9.33 2.40
CA PHE A 87 14.09 -9.46 1.05
C PHE A 87 13.73 -8.10 0.43
N TYR A 88 13.25 -7.16 1.24
CA TYR A 88 12.75 -5.87 0.81
C TYR A 88 13.83 -4.79 0.79
N SER A 89 13.95 -4.05 -0.33
CA SER A 89 15.02 -3.06 -0.51
C SER A 89 14.87 -1.79 0.35
N MET A 90 13.65 -1.52 0.83
CA MET A 90 13.35 -0.35 1.66
C MET A 90 13.28 -0.64 3.17
N LEU A 91 13.68 -1.86 3.60
CA LEU A 91 13.80 -2.24 5.01
C LEU A 91 15.26 -2.47 5.41
N PRO A 92 16.06 -1.41 5.62
CA PRO A 92 17.45 -1.58 6.03
C PRO A 92 17.54 -2.25 7.40
N VAL A 93 18.30 -3.33 7.50
CA VAL A 93 18.59 -4.04 8.75
C VAL A 93 19.86 -3.53 9.44
N ASP A 94 20.73 -2.85 8.70
CA ASP A 94 21.90 -2.17 9.24
C ASP A 94 21.54 -0.74 9.68
N PRO A 95 22.22 -0.17 10.69
CA PRO A 95 22.05 1.23 11.07
C PRO A 95 22.35 2.16 9.88
N VAL A 96 21.40 3.03 9.57
CA VAL A 96 21.52 4.01 8.49
C VAL A 96 21.19 5.42 9.00
N PRO A 97 21.70 6.47 8.33
CA PRO A 97 21.26 7.82 8.61
C PRO A 97 19.73 7.97 8.48
N LEU A 98 19.14 8.84 9.32
CA LEU A 98 17.70 9.08 9.35
C LEU A 98 17.15 9.70 8.05
N THR A 99 18.02 10.23 7.18
CA THR A 99 17.61 10.71 5.86
C THR A 99 18.16 9.78 4.79
N THR A 100 17.27 9.20 3.99
CA THR A 100 17.60 8.39 2.81
C THR A 100 17.06 9.04 1.54
N VAL A 101 17.90 9.20 0.53
CA VAL A 101 17.53 9.71 -0.80
C VAL A 101 17.62 8.56 -1.80
N TYR A 102 16.46 8.16 -2.31
CA TYR A 102 16.30 7.20 -3.39
C TYR A 102 16.39 7.95 -4.72
N VAL A 103 17.51 7.79 -5.41
CA VAL A 103 17.76 8.39 -6.72
C VAL A 103 17.34 7.40 -7.79
N CYS A 104 16.35 7.77 -8.60
CA CYS A 104 15.88 6.91 -9.69
C CYS A 104 16.94 6.82 -10.80
N GLU A 105 17.41 5.61 -11.07
CA GLU A 105 18.36 5.33 -12.13
C GLU A 105 17.75 4.56 -13.31
N ASP A 106 16.43 4.53 -13.41
CA ASP A 106 15.79 3.90 -14.55
C ASP A 106 15.98 4.70 -15.85
N LEU A 107 15.66 4.08 -16.99
CA LEU A 107 15.94 4.55 -18.34
C LEU A 107 15.53 6.01 -18.57
N VAL A 108 14.33 6.39 -18.13
CA VAL A 108 13.80 7.76 -18.32
C VAL A 108 14.60 8.78 -17.51
N CYS A 109 14.95 8.47 -16.26
CA CYS A 109 15.72 9.36 -15.40
C CYS A 109 17.19 9.45 -15.83
N ARG A 110 17.82 8.33 -16.23
CA ARG A 110 19.18 8.36 -16.80
C ARG A 110 19.26 9.23 -18.05
N ARG A 111 18.25 9.17 -18.91
CA ARG A 111 18.17 10.03 -20.10
C ARG A 111 18.01 11.51 -19.75
N GLY A 112 17.27 11.82 -18.69
CA GLY A 112 17.06 13.19 -18.21
C GLY A 112 18.23 13.81 -17.44
N GLY A 113 19.29 13.03 -17.16
CA GLY A 113 20.39 13.40 -16.25
C GLY A 113 20.03 13.06 -14.80
N VAL A 114 20.94 12.54 -13.99
CA VAL A 114 20.59 12.08 -12.62
C VAL A 114 19.98 13.23 -11.80
N ALA A 115 18.81 13.01 -11.18
CA ALA A 115 18.25 13.96 -10.23
C ALA A 115 19.18 14.01 -9.01
N THR A 116 20.01 15.05 -8.94
CA THR A 116 21.00 15.17 -7.87
C THR A 116 20.38 15.56 -6.53
N GLY A 117 19.15 16.10 -6.50
CA GLY A 117 18.34 16.32 -5.30
C GLY A 117 19.11 16.84 -4.06
N PRO A 118 18.59 16.61 -2.84
CA PRO A 118 19.34 16.82 -1.60
C PRO A 118 20.39 15.72 -1.33
N ALA A 119 20.77 14.91 -2.33
CA ALA A 119 21.75 13.83 -2.18
C ALA A 119 23.16 14.31 -1.78
N ALA A 120 23.39 15.63 -1.81
CA ALA A 120 24.64 16.28 -1.42
C ALA A 120 24.71 16.69 0.06
N GLU A 121 23.64 16.52 0.86
CA GLU A 121 23.66 16.91 2.28
C GLU A 121 24.47 15.91 3.14
N PRO A 122 25.43 16.37 3.96
CA PRO A 122 26.18 15.50 4.88
C PRO A 122 25.25 14.74 5.83
N GLY A 123 25.51 13.45 6.03
CA GLY A 123 24.67 12.60 6.90
C GLY A 123 23.41 12.06 6.20
N THR A 124 23.37 12.09 4.86
CA THR A 124 22.31 11.47 4.07
C THR A 124 22.79 10.14 3.48
N ARG A 125 21.96 9.10 3.54
CA ARG A 125 22.15 7.86 2.79
C ARG A 125 21.63 8.04 1.37
N VAL A 126 22.43 7.70 0.37
CA VAL A 126 22.00 7.71 -1.03
C VAL A 126 21.80 6.27 -1.49
N VAL A 127 20.63 5.97 -2.05
CA VAL A 127 20.27 4.67 -2.61
C VAL A 127 19.96 4.86 -4.09
N HIS A 128 20.64 4.10 -4.95
CA HIS A 128 20.31 4.05 -6.37
C HIS A 128 19.15 3.06 -6.55
N ALA A 129 17.98 3.60 -6.91
CA ALA A 129 16.72 2.88 -6.93
C ALA A 129 16.28 2.58 -8.38
N PRO A 130 15.50 1.49 -8.59
CA PRO A 130 14.74 1.30 -9.82
C PRO A 130 13.68 2.41 -10.00
N CYS A 131 12.85 2.30 -11.04
CA CYS A 131 11.78 3.27 -11.30
C CYS A 131 10.89 3.53 -10.06
N ILE A 132 10.83 4.78 -9.61
CA ILE A 132 9.99 5.24 -8.48
C ILE A 132 8.62 5.81 -8.92
N GLY A 133 8.20 5.55 -10.16
CA GLY A 133 6.88 5.95 -10.70
C GLY A 133 6.69 7.46 -10.96
N LEU A 134 7.79 8.16 -11.22
CA LEU A 134 7.83 9.60 -11.49
C LEU A 134 8.39 9.91 -12.89
N CYS A 135 8.15 9.03 -13.86
CA CYS A 135 8.74 9.14 -15.19
C CYS A 135 8.28 10.39 -15.96
N GLU A 136 7.10 10.92 -15.67
CA GLU A 136 6.60 12.18 -16.24
C GLU A 136 7.30 13.42 -15.65
N GLN A 137 7.98 13.26 -14.53
CA GLN A 137 8.80 14.27 -13.86
C GLN A 137 10.29 13.93 -13.93
N ALA A 138 10.67 12.97 -14.77
CA ALA A 138 12.05 12.51 -14.84
C ALA A 138 13.00 13.65 -15.27
N PRO A 139 14.21 13.71 -14.68
CA PRO A 139 14.72 12.87 -13.61
C PRO A 139 14.13 13.19 -12.23
N ALA A 140 13.96 12.17 -11.39
CA ALA A 140 13.34 12.30 -10.07
C ALA A 140 14.09 11.55 -8.95
N SER A 141 13.93 12.04 -7.72
CA SER A 141 14.41 11.38 -6.50
C SER A 141 13.36 11.48 -5.39
N LEU A 142 13.28 10.46 -4.54
CA LEU A 142 12.45 10.42 -3.34
C LEU A 142 13.34 10.52 -2.10
N THR A 143 13.13 11.52 -1.26
CA THR A 143 13.76 11.63 0.06
C THR A 143 12.80 11.14 1.13
N VAL A 144 13.25 10.21 1.96
CA VAL A 144 12.53 9.73 3.16
C VAL A 144 13.32 10.18 4.39
N ARG A 145 12.62 10.81 5.33
CA ARG A 145 13.16 11.28 6.61
C ARG A 145 12.48 10.53 7.73
N SER A 146 13.23 9.65 8.38
CA SER A 146 12.81 8.91 9.56
C SER A 146 12.97 9.75 10.83
N GLY A 147 12.20 9.41 11.86
CA GLY A 147 12.29 10.05 13.17
C GLY A 147 10.93 10.17 13.85
N PRO A 148 10.82 11.02 14.91
CA PRO A 148 9.58 11.19 15.66
C PRO A 148 8.40 11.67 14.79
N LYS A 149 8.69 12.46 13.76
CA LYS A 149 7.74 12.91 12.76
C LYS A 149 8.29 12.54 11.38
N PRO A 150 8.03 11.31 10.90
CA PRO A 150 8.47 10.86 9.59
C PRO A 150 7.89 11.77 8.50
N ASP A 151 8.66 11.99 7.44
CA ASP A 151 8.26 12.83 6.31
C ASP A 151 8.95 12.36 5.03
N HIS A 152 8.44 12.83 3.88
CA HIS A 152 9.04 12.57 2.58
C HIS A 152 8.97 13.79 1.67
N SER A 153 9.86 13.84 0.69
CA SER A 153 9.80 14.84 -0.38
C SER A 153 10.25 14.27 -1.70
N ILE A 154 9.63 14.74 -2.77
CA ILE A 154 10.01 14.41 -4.15
C ILE A 154 10.75 15.61 -4.74
N ALA A 155 11.83 15.34 -5.47
CA ALA A 155 12.53 16.34 -6.26
C ALA A 155 12.61 15.89 -7.72
N SER A 156 12.45 16.84 -8.65
CA SER A 156 12.56 16.65 -10.09
C SER A 156 13.25 17.83 -10.78
N THR A 157 13.93 17.58 -11.90
CA THR A 157 14.70 18.60 -12.64
C THR A 157 14.43 18.56 -14.15
N PRO A 158 13.59 19.43 -14.72
CA PRO A 158 13.00 20.62 -14.09
C PRO A 158 11.94 20.26 -13.06
N PRO A 159 11.62 21.19 -12.13
CA PRO A 159 10.53 20.99 -11.18
C PRO A 159 9.23 20.62 -11.91
N ALA A 160 8.48 19.70 -11.31
CA ALA A 160 7.21 19.24 -11.83
C ALA A 160 6.29 20.41 -12.20
N ASN A 161 5.78 20.41 -13.43
CA ASN A 161 4.83 21.40 -13.91
C ASN A 161 3.36 21.02 -13.62
N GLY A 162 3.14 19.89 -12.92
CA GLY A 162 1.81 19.41 -12.52
C GLY A 162 0.93 18.92 -13.67
N SER A 163 1.42 18.88 -14.92
CA SER A 163 0.63 18.43 -16.05
C SER A 163 0.75 16.92 -16.23
N VAL A 164 -0.34 16.18 -15.97
CA VAL A 164 -0.44 14.79 -16.42
C VAL A 164 -0.59 14.78 -17.94
N PRO A 165 0.12 13.91 -18.68
CA PRO A 165 -0.13 13.74 -20.11
C PRO A 165 -1.62 13.49 -20.37
N GLN A 166 -2.16 14.11 -21.43
CA GLN A 166 -3.56 13.96 -21.87
C GLN A 166 -4.61 14.63 -20.95
N MET A 167 -4.24 15.40 -19.92
CA MET A 167 -5.23 16.16 -19.13
C MET A 167 -6.09 17.11 -19.98
N GLY A 168 -7.35 17.26 -19.59
CA GLY A 168 -8.29 18.22 -20.17
C GLY A 168 -9.08 17.70 -21.38
N ASP A 169 -8.83 16.47 -21.83
CA ASP A 169 -9.65 15.83 -22.86
C ASP A 169 -10.94 15.24 -22.23
N PRO A 170 -12.14 15.75 -22.59
CA PRO A 170 -13.40 15.29 -22.01
C PRO A 170 -13.79 13.86 -22.40
N SER A 171 -13.10 13.24 -23.37
CA SER A 171 -13.33 11.84 -23.75
C SER A 171 -12.67 10.85 -22.79
N LEU A 172 -11.75 11.30 -21.93
CA LEU A 172 -11.03 10.45 -20.99
C LEU A 172 -11.92 10.06 -19.81
N VAL A 173 -12.11 8.75 -19.63
CA VAL A 173 -12.98 8.23 -18.56
C VAL A 173 -12.30 8.31 -17.19
N LEU A 174 -11.07 7.83 -17.07
CA LEU A 174 -10.36 7.75 -15.78
C LEU A 174 -9.75 9.09 -15.36
N LEU A 175 -9.35 9.94 -16.32
CA LEU A 175 -8.68 11.20 -16.02
C LEU A 175 -9.64 12.40 -15.88
N ARG A 176 -10.95 12.22 -16.06
CA ARG A 176 -11.94 13.32 -16.09
C ARG A 176 -11.99 14.20 -14.83
N ARG A 177 -11.57 13.66 -13.68
CA ARG A 177 -11.55 14.39 -12.39
C ARG A 177 -10.15 14.82 -11.95
N ILE A 178 -9.11 14.45 -12.70
CA ILE A 178 -7.75 14.84 -12.35
C ILE A 178 -7.63 16.36 -12.52
N GLY A 179 -7.08 17.02 -11.49
CA GLY A 179 -7.04 18.47 -11.36
C GLY A 179 -8.18 19.07 -10.53
N THR A 180 -9.20 18.28 -10.18
CA THR A 180 -10.17 18.66 -9.14
C THR A 180 -9.60 18.35 -7.73
N PRO A 181 -10.00 19.06 -6.67
CA PRO A 181 -9.53 18.74 -5.33
C PRO A 181 -9.90 17.30 -4.93
N PRO A 182 -8.96 16.46 -4.44
CA PRO A 182 -9.20 15.07 -4.08
C PRO A 182 -9.90 14.97 -2.71
N THR A 183 -11.09 15.55 -2.62
CA THR A 183 -11.92 15.61 -1.41
C THR A 183 -13.25 14.91 -1.65
N LEU A 184 -13.88 14.42 -0.58
CA LEU A 184 -15.17 13.73 -0.68
C LEU A 184 -16.25 14.64 -1.30
N GLY A 185 -16.29 15.91 -0.91
CA GLY A 185 -17.24 16.89 -1.46
C GLY A 185 -17.09 17.06 -2.97
N SER A 186 -15.86 17.33 -3.44
CA SER A 186 -15.55 17.41 -4.87
C SER A 186 -15.92 16.13 -5.62
N TYR A 187 -15.67 14.96 -5.03
CA TYR A 187 -16.03 13.68 -5.64
C TYR A 187 -17.55 13.56 -5.82
N LEU A 188 -18.35 13.90 -4.80
CA LEU A 188 -19.81 13.87 -4.84
C LEU A 188 -20.39 14.85 -5.87
N ASP A 189 -19.88 16.08 -5.89
CA ASP A 189 -20.30 17.13 -6.85
C ASP A 189 -20.05 16.71 -8.31
N ASN A 190 -19.05 15.84 -8.52
CA ASN A 190 -18.70 15.30 -9.84
C ASN A 190 -19.22 13.87 -10.07
N GLY A 191 -20.37 13.53 -9.47
CA GLY A 191 -21.10 12.28 -9.73
C GLY A 191 -20.57 11.06 -8.99
N GLY A 192 -19.78 11.25 -7.95
CA GLY A 192 -19.28 10.19 -7.07
C GLY A 192 -20.40 9.40 -6.38
N TYR A 193 -20.17 8.11 -6.18
CA TYR A 193 -21.09 7.17 -5.54
C TYR A 193 -22.43 6.94 -6.26
N VAL A 194 -22.62 7.53 -7.46
CA VAL A 194 -23.78 7.22 -8.32
C VAL A 194 -23.72 5.77 -8.79
N ALA A 195 -22.53 5.27 -9.14
CA ALA A 195 -22.37 3.89 -9.59
C ALA A 195 -22.57 2.91 -8.42
N LEU A 196 -22.08 3.23 -7.22
CA LEU A 196 -22.32 2.41 -6.04
C LEU A 196 -23.81 2.30 -5.69
N ARG A 197 -24.56 3.41 -5.70
CA ARG A 197 -26.02 3.38 -5.47
C ARG A 197 -26.72 2.49 -6.50
N ARG A 198 -26.40 2.66 -7.79
CA ARG A 198 -26.93 1.80 -8.85
C ARG A 198 -26.59 0.33 -8.62
N ALA A 199 -25.34 0.02 -8.25
CA ALA A 199 -24.89 -1.33 -8.00
C ALA A 199 -25.76 -2.00 -6.91
N LEU A 200 -26.01 -1.30 -5.79
CA LEU A 200 -26.90 -1.78 -4.73
C LEU A 200 -28.33 -2.01 -5.23
N ASP A 201 -28.86 -1.13 -6.08
CA ASP A 201 -30.21 -1.23 -6.62
C ASP A 201 -30.40 -2.44 -7.56
N ILE A 202 -29.43 -2.71 -8.43
CA ILE A 202 -29.52 -3.78 -9.44
C ILE A 202 -29.11 -5.15 -8.89
N GLY A 203 -28.39 -5.19 -7.77
CA GLY A 203 -27.92 -6.42 -7.13
C GLY A 203 -26.61 -6.98 -7.73
N PRO A 204 -25.92 -7.87 -7.00
CA PRO A 204 -24.55 -8.27 -7.30
C PRO A 204 -24.40 -9.02 -8.64
N ALA A 205 -25.36 -9.89 -8.97
CA ALA A 205 -25.35 -10.63 -10.23
C ALA A 205 -25.45 -9.67 -11.44
N ALA A 206 -26.35 -8.69 -11.38
CA ALA A 206 -26.50 -7.70 -12.45
C ALA A 206 -25.27 -6.79 -12.59
N VAL A 207 -24.57 -6.49 -11.49
CA VAL A 207 -23.26 -5.79 -11.55
C VAL A 207 -22.23 -6.60 -12.34
N ILE A 208 -22.12 -7.91 -12.09
CA ILE A 208 -21.22 -8.79 -12.84
C ILE A 208 -21.60 -8.83 -14.32
N ASP A 209 -22.90 -8.87 -14.63
CA ASP A 209 -23.41 -8.84 -16.01
C ASP A 209 -23.06 -7.52 -16.71
N GLU A 210 -23.25 -6.36 -16.05
CA GLU A 210 -22.86 -5.05 -16.60
C GLU A 210 -21.35 -4.97 -16.87
N VAL A 211 -20.51 -5.41 -15.93
CA VAL A 211 -19.05 -5.44 -16.11
C VAL A 211 -18.66 -6.39 -17.24
N THR A 212 -19.31 -7.56 -17.35
CA THR A 212 -19.08 -8.51 -18.45
C THR A 212 -19.48 -7.90 -19.80
N ALA A 213 -20.65 -7.27 -19.88
CA ALA A 213 -21.15 -6.62 -21.08
C ALA A 213 -20.27 -5.45 -21.54
N SER A 214 -19.64 -4.73 -20.61
CA SER A 214 -18.69 -3.65 -20.90
C SER A 214 -17.40 -4.12 -21.59
N ARG A 215 -17.11 -5.44 -21.56
CA ARG A 215 -15.86 -6.04 -22.04
C ARG A 215 -14.62 -5.48 -21.36
N LEU A 216 -14.75 -5.00 -20.12
CA LEU A 216 -13.62 -4.56 -19.32
C LEU A 216 -12.62 -5.71 -19.14
N VAL A 217 -11.35 -5.39 -19.34
CA VAL A 217 -10.22 -6.28 -19.13
C VAL A 217 -9.27 -5.68 -18.09
N GLY A 218 -8.49 -6.54 -17.44
CA GLY A 218 -7.45 -6.13 -16.49
C GLY A 218 -6.47 -5.14 -17.12
N ARG A 219 -6.22 -4.03 -16.42
CA ARG A 219 -5.32 -2.95 -16.86
C ARG A 219 -3.90 -3.05 -16.31
N GLY A 220 -3.58 -4.13 -15.61
CA GLY A 220 -2.23 -4.46 -15.13
C GLY A 220 -1.35 -5.19 -16.15
N GLY A 221 -1.81 -5.37 -17.41
CA GLY A 221 -1.01 -5.96 -18.50
C GLY A 221 -1.55 -7.29 -19.03
N ALA A 222 -2.07 -8.18 -18.17
CA ALA A 222 -2.56 -9.50 -18.57
C ALA A 222 -3.87 -9.48 -19.40
N ALA A 223 -4.61 -8.37 -19.38
CA ALA A 223 -5.86 -8.17 -20.14
C ALA A 223 -6.92 -9.27 -19.96
N PHE A 224 -6.94 -9.95 -18.80
CA PHE A 224 -7.96 -10.94 -18.49
C PHE A 224 -9.35 -10.28 -18.31
N PRO A 225 -10.45 -10.87 -18.83
CA PRO A 225 -11.78 -10.28 -18.70
C PRO A 225 -12.24 -10.14 -17.24
N THR A 226 -12.49 -8.91 -16.80
CA THR A 226 -12.80 -8.58 -15.40
C THR A 226 -14.09 -9.26 -14.93
N GLY A 227 -15.15 -9.21 -15.74
CA GLY A 227 -16.44 -9.83 -15.41
C GLY A 227 -16.34 -11.36 -15.24
N ARG A 228 -15.50 -12.04 -16.04
CA ARG A 228 -15.25 -13.47 -15.88
C ARG A 228 -14.50 -13.78 -14.57
N LYS A 229 -13.53 -12.94 -14.19
CA LYS A 229 -12.80 -13.08 -12.91
C LYS A 229 -13.78 -12.92 -11.73
N TRP A 230 -14.63 -11.90 -11.76
CA TRP A 230 -15.60 -11.64 -10.70
C TRP A 230 -16.64 -12.77 -10.59
N ALA A 231 -17.18 -13.25 -11.72
CA ALA A 231 -18.11 -14.38 -11.74
C ALA A 231 -17.49 -15.64 -11.12
N ALA A 232 -16.23 -15.94 -11.46
CA ALA A 232 -15.53 -17.11 -10.92
C ALA A 232 -15.36 -17.03 -9.39
N VAL A 233 -15.04 -15.85 -8.84
CA VAL A 233 -14.95 -15.63 -7.39
C VAL A 233 -16.32 -15.71 -6.73
N ALA A 234 -17.34 -15.05 -7.30
CA ALA A 234 -18.69 -15.06 -6.76
C ALA A 234 -19.31 -16.47 -6.70
N SER A 235 -18.94 -17.35 -7.64
CA SER A 235 -19.40 -18.74 -7.67
C SER A 235 -18.74 -19.67 -6.65
N GLN A 236 -17.66 -19.24 -5.98
CA GLN A 236 -17.00 -20.08 -4.99
C GLN A 236 -17.86 -20.21 -3.73
N PRO A 237 -18.13 -21.44 -3.26
CA PRO A 237 -18.93 -21.67 -2.05
C PRO A 237 -18.16 -21.37 -0.75
N ALA A 238 -16.82 -21.40 -0.81
CA ALA A 238 -15.96 -21.13 0.33
C ALA A 238 -15.77 -19.61 0.55
N GLY A 239 -15.86 -19.19 1.80
CA GLY A 239 -15.45 -17.86 2.27
C GLY A 239 -14.36 -17.97 3.35
N PRO A 240 -13.78 -16.85 3.80
CA PRO A 240 -14.07 -15.46 3.43
C PRO A 240 -13.56 -15.08 2.03
N ARG A 241 -14.09 -13.99 1.47
CA ARG A 241 -13.67 -13.42 0.18
C ARG A 241 -13.09 -12.03 0.39
N PHE A 242 -12.12 -11.67 -0.44
CA PHE A 242 -11.37 -10.42 -0.35
C PHE A 242 -11.33 -9.71 -1.70
N ILE A 243 -11.22 -8.38 -1.66
CA ILE A 243 -10.82 -7.56 -2.80
C ILE A 243 -9.38 -7.13 -2.59
N VAL A 244 -8.50 -7.34 -3.56
CA VAL A 244 -7.15 -6.79 -3.52
C VAL A 244 -6.99 -5.83 -4.69
N ALA A 245 -6.72 -4.56 -4.37
CA ALA A 245 -6.28 -3.57 -5.33
C ALA A 245 -4.75 -3.57 -5.34
N ASN A 246 -4.17 -4.00 -6.45
CA ASN A 246 -2.73 -3.98 -6.66
C ASN A 246 -2.31 -2.58 -7.14
N ALA A 247 -1.66 -1.82 -6.27
CA ALA A 247 -1.02 -0.55 -6.54
C ALA A 247 0.53 -0.65 -6.40
N ASP A 248 1.09 -1.83 -6.65
CA ASP A 248 2.52 -2.03 -6.87
C ASP A 248 2.87 -1.75 -8.35
N GLU A 249 2.69 -0.48 -8.76
CA GLU A 249 2.99 -0.01 -10.12
C GLU A 249 4.51 0.08 -10.34
N SER A 250 5.14 -1.09 -10.46
CA SER A 250 6.61 -1.26 -10.44
C SER A 250 7.25 -1.31 -11.84
N GLU A 251 6.45 -1.43 -12.91
CA GLU A 251 6.94 -1.43 -14.29
C GLU A 251 7.54 -0.06 -14.65
N PRO A 252 8.81 0.01 -15.09
CA PRO A 252 9.43 1.26 -15.50
C PRO A 252 8.65 2.03 -16.56
N GLY A 253 8.48 3.33 -16.36
CA GLY A 253 7.71 4.19 -17.27
C GLY A 253 6.21 4.23 -16.98
N THR A 254 5.70 3.43 -16.03
CA THR A 254 4.31 3.49 -15.59
C THR A 254 4.13 4.41 -14.38
N PHE A 255 3.07 5.21 -14.41
CA PHE A 255 2.66 6.16 -13.36
C PHE A 255 1.15 6.44 -13.41
N LYS A 256 0.41 5.65 -14.20
CA LYS A 256 -1.02 5.86 -14.44
C LYS A 256 -1.81 5.63 -13.16
N ASP A 257 -1.40 4.68 -12.33
CA ASP A 257 -2.09 4.34 -11.10
C ASP A 257 -1.79 5.42 -10.07
N ARG A 258 -0.52 5.86 -9.92
CA ARG A 258 -0.19 6.98 -9.03
C ARG A 258 -1.06 8.21 -9.28
N VAL A 259 -1.22 8.60 -10.54
CA VAL A 259 -2.07 9.73 -10.92
C VAL A 259 -3.50 9.58 -10.39
N LEU A 260 -4.08 8.39 -10.48
CA LEU A 260 -5.42 8.11 -9.97
C LEU A 260 -5.47 8.06 -8.45
N LEU A 261 -4.46 7.46 -7.80
CA LEU A 261 -4.37 7.35 -6.35
C LEU A 261 -4.22 8.72 -5.68
N GLU A 262 -3.47 9.63 -6.29
CA GLU A 262 -3.24 11.00 -5.79
C GLU A 262 -4.38 11.96 -6.20
N GLY A 263 -4.93 11.81 -7.41
CA GLY A 263 -5.87 12.77 -7.98
C GLY A 263 -7.34 12.42 -7.87
N ASP A 264 -7.70 11.14 -7.74
CA ASP A 264 -9.09 10.67 -7.66
C ASP A 264 -9.24 9.43 -6.73
N PRO A 265 -8.76 9.50 -5.47
CA PRO A 265 -8.71 8.35 -4.57
C PRO A 265 -10.09 7.73 -4.29
N PHE A 266 -11.15 8.54 -4.26
CA PHE A 266 -12.50 8.07 -4.01
C PHE A 266 -13.06 7.20 -5.14
N ALA A 267 -12.57 7.36 -6.37
CA ALA A 267 -12.94 6.47 -7.47
C ALA A 267 -12.43 5.04 -7.25
N LEU A 268 -11.21 4.91 -6.70
CA LEU A 268 -10.68 3.61 -6.30
C LEU A 268 -11.53 3.02 -5.17
N VAL A 269 -11.81 3.81 -4.13
CA VAL A 269 -12.64 3.37 -2.99
C VAL A 269 -14.01 2.89 -3.47
N GLU A 270 -14.72 3.68 -4.27
CA GLU A 270 -16.02 3.31 -4.83
C GLU A 270 -15.92 2.03 -5.67
N SER A 271 -14.90 1.91 -6.51
CA SER A 271 -14.71 0.74 -7.38
C SER A 271 -14.44 -0.54 -6.58
N MET A 272 -13.63 -0.45 -5.52
CA MET A 272 -13.38 -1.58 -4.61
C MET A 272 -14.66 -1.99 -3.88
N THR A 273 -15.47 -1.03 -3.43
CA THR A 273 -16.77 -1.32 -2.78
C THR A 273 -17.76 -1.98 -3.74
N ILE A 274 -17.84 -1.52 -5.00
CA ILE A 274 -18.69 -2.15 -6.02
C ILE A 274 -18.21 -3.58 -6.31
N ALA A 275 -16.90 -3.79 -6.45
CA ALA A 275 -16.33 -5.11 -6.67
C ALA A 275 -16.63 -6.04 -5.49
N ALA A 276 -16.49 -5.55 -4.26
CA ALA A 276 -16.76 -6.30 -3.05
C ALA A 276 -18.22 -6.71 -2.94
N PHE A 277 -19.14 -5.78 -3.24
CA PHE A 277 -20.57 -6.07 -3.31
C PHE A 277 -20.87 -7.17 -4.34
N ALA A 278 -20.30 -7.06 -5.54
CA ALA A 278 -20.52 -8.01 -6.63
C ALA A 278 -20.08 -9.44 -6.29
N VAL A 279 -18.93 -9.59 -5.62
CA VAL A 279 -18.36 -10.91 -5.29
C VAL A 279 -18.70 -11.40 -3.88
N GLY A 280 -19.36 -10.58 -3.05
CA GLY A 280 -19.66 -10.89 -1.66
C GLY A 280 -18.41 -10.94 -0.77
N ALA A 281 -17.52 -9.97 -0.91
CA ALA A 281 -16.35 -9.76 -0.06
C ALA A 281 -16.65 -8.72 1.03
N GLU A 282 -16.11 -8.94 2.22
CA GLU A 282 -16.29 -8.03 3.37
C GLU A 282 -15.01 -7.24 3.71
N ARG A 283 -13.88 -7.63 3.12
CA ARG A 283 -12.57 -7.02 3.37
C ARG A 283 -11.83 -6.72 2.07
N GLY A 284 -11.24 -5.54 2.00
CA GLY A 284 -10.41 -5.07 0.92
C GLY A 284 -8.99 -4.78 1.39
N TYR A 285 -8.00 -5.10 0.57
CA TYR A 285 -6.63 -4.64 0.75
C TYR A 285 -6.23 -3.77 -0.44
N LEU A 286 -5.72 -2.58 -0.16
CA LEU A 286 -5.01 -1.75 -1.12
C LEU A 286 -3.53 -1.94 -0.88
N TYR A 287 -2.87 -2.75 -1.72
CA TYR A 287 -1.44 -2.97 -1.62
C TYR A 287 -0.70 -1.86 -2.36
N LEU A 288 -0.08 -0.95 -1.62
CA LEU A 288 0.55 0.26 -2.13
C LEU A 288 2.08 0.14 -2.04
N ARG A 289 2.79 0.33 -3.15
CA ARG A 289 4.26 0.38 -3.12
C ARG A 289 4.77 1.50 -2.22
N ASP A 290 5.90 1.28 -1.55
CA ASP A 290 6.42 2.23 -0.56
C ASP A 290 6.89 3.55 -1.16
N GLU A 291 7.21 3.58 -2.46
CA GLU A 291 7.61 4.80 -3.16
C GLU A 291 6.44 5.79 -3.30
N TYR A 292 5.19 5.34 -3.19
CA TYR A 292 3.98 6.16 -3.32
C TYR A 292 3.54 6.77 -1.98
N ARG A 293 4.50 7.28 -1.19
CA ARG A 293 4.24 7.90 0.14
C ARG A 293 3.31 9.12 0.06
N SER A 294 3.33 9.86 -1.05
CA SER A 294 2.39 10.97 -1.30
C SER A 294 0.95 10.47 -1.48
N ALA A 295 0.78 9.36 -2.21
CA ALA A 295 -0.52 8.73 -2.39
C ALA A 295 -1.04 8.15 -1.06
N LEU A 296 -0.17 7.58 -0.22
CA LEU A 296 -0.54 7.00 1.08
C LEU A 296 -1.37 7.98 1.92
N GLY A 297 -0.85 9.19 2.19
CA GLY A 297 -1.56 10.18 3.01
C GLY A 297 -2.89 10.63 2.39
N THR A 298 -2.94 10.71 1.05
CA THR A 298 -4.18 11.05 0.31
C THR A 298 -5.23 9.94 0.45
N LEU A 299 -4.80 8.67 0.32
CA LEU A 299 -5.64 7.50 0.44
C LEU A 299 -6.15 7.30 1.88
N GLU A 300 -5.29 7.46 2.89
CA GLU A 300 -5.69 7.39 4.30
C GLU A 300 -6.77 8.43 4.63
N ALA A 301 -6.59 9.68 4.18
CA ALA A 301 -7.59 10.74 4.34
C ALA A 301 -8.90 10.41 3.60
N ALA A 302 -8.82 9.85 2.39
CA ALA A 302 -9.98 9.44 1.62
C ALA A 302 -10.75 8.28 2.28
N LEU A 303 -10.05 7.25 2.77
CA LEU A 303 -10.65 6.13 3.50
C LEU A 303 -11.30 6.59 4.81
N ALA A 304 -10.64 7.45 5.58
CA ALA A 304 -11.22 8.03 6.80
C ALA A 304 -12.49 8.84 6.51
N SER A 305 -12.47 9.65 5.44
CA SER A 305 -13.63 10.42 5.00
C SER A 305 -14.78 9.51 4.53
N ALA A 306 -14.46 8.48 3.74
CA ALA A 306 -15.44 7.51 3.24
C ALA A 306 -16.10 6.73 4.39
N ARG A 307 -15.33 6.26 5.38
CA ARG A 307 -15.86 5.61 6.60
C ARG A 307 -16.79 6.55 7.37
N SER A 308 -16.34 7.79 7.62
CA SER A 308 -17.11 8.77 8.39
C SER A 308 -18.43 9.14 7.73
N ALA A 309 -18.48 9.11 6.40
CA ALA A 309 -19.69 9.38 5.61
C ALA A 309 -20.52 8.12 5.29
N GLY A 310 -20.16 6.95 5.81
CA GLY A 310 -20.90 5.71 5.62
C GLY A 310 -20.73 5.05 4.24
N PHE A 311 -19.68 5.38 3.49
CA PHE A 311 -19.32 4.70 2.22
C PHE A 311 -18.45 3.45 2.41
N LEU A 312 -17.96 3.22 3.63
CA LEU A 312 -17.24 2.03 4.09
C LEU A 312 -17.71 1.69 5.51
N GLY A 313 -17.43 0.47 5.97
CA GLY A 313 -17.74 -0.01 7.32
C GLY A 313 -18.79 -1.12 7.32
N THR A 314 -19.56 -1.22 8.40
CA THR A 314 -20.47 -2.35 8.65
C THR A 314 -21.81 -2.26 7.92
N ALA A 315 -22.17 -1.08 7.39
CA ALA A 315 -23.42 -0.84 6.69
C ALA A 315 -23.25 0.28 5.64
N VAL A 316 -22.60 -0.06 4.52
CA VAL A 316 -22.32 0.87 3.43
C VAL A 316 -23.62 1.46 2.89
N LEU A 317 -23.72 2.78 2.88
CA LEU A 317 -24.91 3.55 2.48
C LEU A 317 -26.19 3.14 3.23
N GLY A 318 -26.07 2.62 4.46
CA GLY A 318 -27.19 2.08 5.23
C GLY A 318 -27.76 0.77 4.68
N SER A 319 -27.07 0.14 3.72
CA SER A 319 -27.44 -1.17 3.18
C SER A 319 -26.87 -2.32 4.04
N PRO A 320 -27.28 -3.57 3.80
CA PRO A 320 -26.68 -4.74 4.46
C PRO A 320 -25.23 -5.04 4.06
N LEU A 321 -24.64 -4.30 3.11
CA LEU A 321 -23.26 -4.50 2.70
C LEU A 321 -22.30 -4.03 3.81
N ALA A 322 -21.50 -4.96 4.34
CA ALA A 322 -20.33 -4.66 5.14
C ALA A 322 -19.08 -4.76 4.27
N PHE A 323 -18.30 -3.68 4.18
CA PHE A 323 -17.03 -3.68 3.47
C PHE A 323 -16.10 -2.59 3.99
N ASP A 324 -14.86 -2.96 4.28
CA ASP A 324 -13.81 -2.01 4.68
C ASP A 324 -12.49 -2.31 3.94
N ILE A 325 -11.64 -1.28 3.81
CA ILE A 325 -10.38 -1.33 3.05
C ILE A 325 -9.21 -1.00 3.98
N GLU A 326 -8.23 -1.90 4.05
CA GLU A 326 -6.94 -1.66 4.70
C GLU A 326 -5.86 -1.36 3.65
N ILE A 327 -4.95 -0.43 3.95
CA ILE A 327 -3.79 -0.18 3.10
C ILE A 327 -2.64 -1.04 3.63
N VAL A 328 -2.07 -1.87 2.76
CA VAL A 328 -0.85 -2.63 3.03
C VAL A 328 0.29 -1.97 2.26
N ARG A 329 1.32 -1.52 2.96
CA ARG A 329 2.51 -0.95 2.32
C ARG A 329 3.45 -2.07 1.89
N GLY A 330 3.78 -2.12 0.60
CA GLY A 330 4.94 -2.87 0.12
C GLY A 330 6.24 -2.26 0.62
N ALA A 331 7.40 -2.81 0.23
CA ALA A 331 8.69 -2.32 0.71
C ALA A 331 9.82 -2.38 -0.36
N GLY A 332 9.46 -2.04 -1.61
CA GLY A 332 10.42 -1.91 -2.71
C GLY A 332 10.85 -3.25 -3.30
N ALA A 333 9.91 -4.13 -3.61
CA ALA A 333 10.15 -5.40 -4.28
C ALA A 333 9.29 -5.54 -5.54
N TYR A 334 9.91 -5.43 -6.72
CA TYR A 334 9.23 -5.48 -8.03
C TYR A 334 8.35 -6.73 -8.22
N ILE A 335 8.77 -7.88 -7.68
CA ILE A 335 8.06 -9.15 -7.83
C ILE A 335 6.69 -9.14 -7.13
N CYS A 336 6.48 -8.27 -6.14
CA CYS A 336 5.20 -8.16 -5.42
C CYS A 336 4.06 -7.63 -6.29
N GLY A 337 4.35 -7.10 -7.48
CA GLY A 337 3.34 -6.80 -8.50
C GLY A 337 2.69 -8.04 -9.13
N GLU A 338 3.26 -9.24 -8.94
CA GLU A 338 2.66 -10.51 -9.36
C GLU A 338 1.54 -10.96 -8.39
N GLU A 339 0.47 -11.57 -8.92
CA GLU A 339 -0.75 -11.87 -8.17
C GLU A 339 -0.52 -12.79 -6.96
N THR A 340 0.35 -13.79 -7.04
CA THR A 340 0.63 -14.68 -5.91
C THR A 340 1.61 -14.06 -4.91
N ALA A 341 2.59 -13.29 -5.40
CA ALA A 341 3.58 -12.63 -4.55
C ALA A 341 2.95 -11.55 -3.64
N ILE A 342 1.93 -10.85 -4.13
CA ILE A 342 1.23 -9.82 -3.33
C ILE A 342 0.52 -10.44 -2.11
N PHE A 343 -0.03 -11.65 -2.25
CA PHE A 343 -0.71 -12.34 -1.15
C PHE A 343 0.28 -12.74 -0.06
N ASN A 344 1.43 -13.30 -0.44
CA ASN A 344 2.51 -13.59 0.50
C ASN A 344 2.94 -12.33 1.25
N SER A 345 3.11 -11.21 0.54
CA SER A 345 3.51 -9.95 1.16
C SER A 345 2.46 -9.42 2.15
N ILE A 346 1.17 -9.47 1.79
CA ILE A 346 0.04 -9.11 2.69
C ILE A 346 0.01 -10.02 3.93
N GLU A 347 0.33 -11.30 3.75
CA GLU A 347 0.37 -12.29 4.84
C GLU A 347 1.64 -12.20 5.70
N GLY A 348 2.59 -11.33 5.35
CA GLY A 348 3.85 -11.15 6.07
C GLY A 348 4.92 -12.19 5.72
N HIS A 349 4.96 -12.65 4.48
CA HIS A 349 5.99 -13.54 3.93
C HIS A 349 6.91 -12.81 2.93
#